data_AF-A0A804L3J9-F1
#
_entry.id   AF-A0A804L3J9-F1
#
_cell.length_a   1.000
_cell.length_b   1.000
_cell.length_c   1.000
_cell.angle_alpha   90.00
_cell.angle_beta   90.00
_cell.angle_gamma   90.00
#
_symmetry.space_group_name_H-M   'P 1'
#
loop_
_entity.id
_entity.type
_entity.pdbx_description
1 polymer ?
#
loop_
_entity_poly.entity_id
_entity_poly.type
_entity_poly.pdbx_seq_one_letter_code
_entity_poly.pdbx_strand_id
1 'polypeptide(L)'
;MAPSSPLSDLIHGFYSSVNEKELSRLEKLLSKDCIFQSSAYSKPLQGKRINQFFKELTEAMGTHVRFVIDEVYEGKELTTAATWHLEWNNQFIPLTKGCSFFKCSKDGDLLLIKEARVLVESPVKPGDLILGTLKRIISLFDKFPRVAGWYLRKHDVLLHYICIIYMFLRPVILPLFVYYTNQWVWLQLKLPQNILQMFIDYVWKLLLIIIKRLM
;
A
#
# COMPACT_ATOMS: atom_id res chain seq x y z
N MET A 1 -18.97 12.63 -26.80
CA MET A 1 -18.92 12.10 -25.42
C MET A 1 -20.29 11.54 -25.13
N ALA A 2 -20.38 10.28 -24.71
CA ALA A 2 -21.65 9.76 -24.17
C ALA A 2 -22.03 10.62 -22.94
N PRO A 3 -23.32 10.86 -22.68
CA PRO A 3 -23.73 11.57 -21.47
C PRO A 3 -23.19 10.82 -20.24
N SER A 4 -22.61 11.56 -19.29
CA SER A 4 -22.13 10.96 -18.04
C SER A 4 -23.31 10.35 -17.28
N SER A 5 -23.12 9.16 -16.75
CA SER A 5 -24.16 8.51 -15.95
C SER A 5 -24.23 9.17 -14.56
N PRO A 6 -25.37 9.04 -13.84
CA PRO A 6 -25.47 9.51 -12.46
C PRO A 6 -24.42 8.91 -11.52
N LEU A 7 -23.97 7.68 -11.78
CA LEU A 7 -22.91 7.04 -11.01
C LEU A 7 -21.56 7.69 -11.32
N SER A 8 -21.26 7.93 -12.60
CA SER A 8 -20.05 8.62 -13.01
C SER A 8 -19.97 10.02 -12.39
N ASP A 9 -21.06 10.79 -12.47
CA ASP A 9 -21.14 12.14 -11.88
C ASP A 9 -20.91 12.13 -10.36
N LEU A 10 -21.47 11.14 -9.65
CA LEU A 10 -21.26 10.97 -8.21
C LEU A 10 -19.78 10.72 -7.88
N ILE A 11 -19.09 9.85 -8.64
CA ILE A 11 -17.68 9.54 -8.41
C ILE A 11 -16.78 10.73 -8.77
N HIS A 12 -17.05 11.43 -9.87
CA HIS A 12 -16.36 12.68 -10.19
C HIS A 12 -16.57 13.72 -9.09
N GLY A 13 -17.79 13.86 -8.57
CA GLY A 13 -18.11 14.74 -7.45
C GLY A 13 -17.38 14.36 -6.16
N PHE A 14 -17.21 13.07 -5.88
CA PHE A 14 -16.44 12.58 -4.73
C PHE A 14 -14.97 13.02 -4.83
N TYR A 15 -14.30 12.73 -5.94
CA TYR A 15 -12.89 13.10 -6.09
C TYR A 15 -12.68 14.60 -6.25
N SER A 16 -13.61 15.32 -6.89
CA SER A 16 -13.54 16.78 -6.97
C SER A 16 -13.64 17.40 -5.58
N SER A 17 -14.53 16.89 -4.72
CA SER A 17 -14.66 17.37 -3.34
C SER A 17 -13.37 17.14 -2.53
N VAL A 18 -12.69 16.00 -2.74
CA VAL A 18 -11.38 15.74 -2.11
C VAL A 18 -10.32 16.70 -2.63
N ASN A 19 -10.23 16.89 -3.95
CA ASN A 19 -9.24 17.77 -4.58
C ASN A 19 -9.44 19.25 -4.20
N GLU A 20 -10.70 19.70 -4.12
CA GLU A 20 -11.10 21.05 -3.72
C GLU A 20 -11.05 21.25 -2.21
N LYS A 21 -10.85 20.17 -1.44
CA LYS A 21 -10.86 20.14 0.03
C LYS A 21 -12.20 20.55 0.65
N GLU A 22 -13.28 20.37 -0.10
CA GLU A 22 -14.65 20.67 0.30
C GLU A 22 -15.25 19.51 1.08
N LEU A 23 -14.80 19.32 2.33
CA LEU A 23 -15.23 18.20 3.19
C LEU A 23 -16.75 18.18 3.44
N SER A 24 -17.40 19.33 3.50
CA SER A 24 -18.86 19.42 3.64
C SER A 24 -19.60 18.97 2.38
N ARG A 25 -19.02 19.14 1.19
CA ARG A 25 -19.56 18.60 -0.06
C ARG A 25 -19.37 17.09 -0.09
N LEU A 26 -18.17 16.62 0.29
CA LEU A 26 -17.84 15.21 0.38
C LEU A 26 -18.79 14.45 1.31
N GLU A 27 -19.06 14.97 2.50
CA GLU A 27 -19.94 14.35 3.49
C GLU A 27 -21.38 14.15 2.97
N LYS A 28 -21.88 15.07 2.13
CA LYS A 28 -23.20 14.97 1.50
C LYS A 28 -23.30 13.88 0.43
N LEU A 29 -22.17 13.41 -0.10
CA LEU A 29 -22.12 12.33 -1.09
C LEU A 29 -22.07 10.94 -0.44
N LEU A 30 -21.85 10.87 0.88
CA LEU A 30 -21.76 9.62 1.63
C LEU A 30 -23.08 9.34 2.34
N SER A 31 -23.47 8.07 2.40
CA SER A 31 -24.59 7.65 3.26
C SER A 31 -24.20 7.77 4.75
N LYS A 32 -25.20 7.91 5.63
CA LYS A 32 -24.98 8.00 7.09
C LYS A 32 -24.28 6.77 7.66
N ASP A 33 -24.53 5.60 7.07
CA ASP A 33 -23.97 4.29 7.43
C ASP A 33 -22.79 3.89 6.52
N CYS A 34 -22.14 4.86 5.86
CA CYS A 34 -21.05 4.60 4.93
C CYS A 34 -19.90 3.82 5.57
N ILE A 35 -19.41 2.80 4.85
CA ILE A 35 -18.24 2.01 5.22
C ILE A 35 -17.11 2.32 4.25
N PHE A 36 -16.01 2.86 4.76
CA PHE A 36 -14.82 3.15 3.98
C PHE A 36 -13.71 2.15 4.32
N GLN A 37 -13.29 1.37 3.34
CA GLN A 37 -12.20 0.39 3.43
C GLN A 37 -11.03 0.88 2.60
N SER A 38 -9.84 0.96 3.18
CA SER A 38 -8.62 1.26 2.45
C SER A 38 -7.59 0.17 2.73
N SER A 39 -6.86 -0.26 1.70
CA SER A 39 -5.77 -1.24 1.84
C SER A 39 -4.66 -0.78 2.79
N ALA A 40 -4.61 0.51 3.12
CA ALA A 40 -3.68 1.07 4.10
C ALA A 40 -4.07 0.77 5.56
N TYR A 41 -5.32 0.35 5.83
CA TYR A 41 -5.83 0.11 7.19
C TYR A 41 -6.35 -1.32 7.35
N SER A 42 -6.08 -1.91 8.52
CA SER A 42 -6.54 -3.28 8.84
C SER A 42 -8.03 -3.37 9.18
N LYS A 43 -8.67 -2.23 9.52
CA LYS A 43 -10.10 -2.16 9.87
C LYS A 43 -10.81 -1.10 9.02
N PRO A 44 -12.06 -1.32 8.63
CA PRO A 44 -12.87 -0.31 7.97
C PRO A 44 -13.06 0.94 8.85
N LEU A 45 -13.12 2.10 8.20
CA LEU A 45 -13.48 3.38 8.80
C LEU A 45 -14.99 3.61 8.65
N GLN A 46 -15.61 4.20 9.68
CA GLN A 46 -17.04 4.48 9.73
C GLN A 46 -17.31 5.79 10.47
N GLY A 47 -18.39 6.48 10.10
CA GLY A 47 -18.85 7.72 10.74
C GLY A 47 -17.73 8.76 10.84
N LYS A 48 -17.54 9.32 12.04
CA LYS A 48 -16.56 10.41 12.28
C LYS A 48 -15.11 10.06 11.87
N ARG A 49 -14.73 8.79 11.86
CA ARG A 49 -13.38 8.36 11.42
C ARG A 49 -13.17 8.58 9.93
N ILE A 50 -14.23 8.51 9.12
CA ILE A 50 -14.16 8.82 7.68
C ILE A 50 -13.86 10.32 7.50
N ASN A 51 -14.60 11.18 8.20
CA ASN A 51 -14.39 12.63 8.14
C ASN A 51 -12.98 13.03 8.60
N GLN A 52 -12.50 12.43 9.70
CA GLN A 52 -11.14 12.65 10.17
C GLN A 52 -10.09 12.20 9.15
N PHE A 53 -10.27 11.03 8.54
CA PHE A 53 -9.38 10.54 7.50
C PHE A 53 -9.29 11.49 6.30
N PHE A 54 -10.43 11.95 5.77
CA PHE A 54 -10.41 12.88 4.63
C PHE A 54 -9.84 14.25 5.00
N LYS A 55 -10.05 14.71 6.23
CA LYS A 55 -9.36 15.91 6.74
C LYS A 55 -7.84 15.73 6.72
N GLU A 56 -7.33 14.68 7.34
CA GLU A 56 -5.89 14.38 7.38
C GLU A 56 -5.31 14.19 5.96
N LEU A 57 -6.06 13.51 5.08
CA LEU A 57 -5.67 13.32 3.68
C LEU A 57 -5.56 14.65 2.92
N THR A 58 -6.58 15.50 3.00
CA THR A 58 -6.61 16.79 2.28
C THR A 58 -5.60 17.80 2.83
N GLU A 59 -5.26 17.70 4.12
CA GLU A 59 -4.13 18.43 4.72
C GLU A 59 -2.80 17.92 4.13
N ALA A 60 -2.59 16.60 4.13
CA ALA A 60 -1.36 15.97 3.61
C ALA A 60 -1.14 16.19 2.11
N MET A 61 -2.21 16.28 1.31
CA MET A 61 -2.14 16.57 -0.13
C MET A 61 -1.60 17.98 -0.42
N GLY A 62 -1.67 18.93 0.52
CA GLY A 62 -1.25 20.31 0.26
C GLY A 62 -2.02 20.93 -0.91
N THR A 63 -1.49 21.96 -1.55
CA THR A 63 -2.20 22.71 -2.62
C THR A 63 -2.00 22.12 -4.01
N HIS A 64 -0.98 21.30 -4.20
CA HIS A 64 -0.50 20.91 -5.52
C HIS A 64 -0.80 19.46 -5.88
N VAL A 65 -1.14 18.62 -4.89
CA VAL A 65 -1.48 17.21 -5.12
C VAL A 65 -2.97 17.09 -5.37
N ARG A 66 -3.34 16.33 -6.40
CA ARG A 66 -4.74 16.00 -6.71
C ARG A 66 -4.88 14.57 -7.21
N PHE A 67 -6.06 14.00 -7.03
CA PHE A 67 -6.49 12.81 -7.74
C PHE A 67 -6.90 13.16 -9.17
N VAL A 68 -6.40 12.40 -10.14
CA VAL A 68 -6.87 12.41 -11.52
C VAL A 68 -7.53 11.08 -11.79
N ILE A 69 -8.79 11.12 -12.23
CA ILE A 69 -9.54 9.93 -12.61
C ILE A 69 -9.13 9.56 -14.03
N ASP A 70 -8.62 8.34 -14.19
CA ASP A 70 -8.25 7.77 -15.49
C ASP A 70 -9.50 7.27 -16.21
N GLU A 71 -10.32 6.48 -15.51
CA GLU A 71 -11.52 5.87 -16.07
C GLU A 71 -12.52 5.51 -14.95
N VAL A 72 -13.81 5.54 -15.29
CA VAL A 72 -14.90 5.07 -14.42
C VAL A 72 -15.61 3.92 -15.12
N TYR A 73 -15.76 2.81 -14.39
CA TYR A 73 -16.38 1.57 -14.85
C TYR A 73 -17.67 1.33 -14.08
N GLU A 74 -18.78 1.20 -14.79
CA GLU A 74 -20.06 0.87 -14.17
C GLU A 74 -20.30 -0.64 -14.15
N GLY A 75 -20.70 -1.13 -12.98
CA GLY A 75 -21.03 -2.53 -12.76
C GLY A 75 -22.53 -2.80 -12.85
N LYS A 76 -22.94 -3.96 -12.35
CA LYS A 76 -24.37 -4.27 -12.17
C LYS A 76 -24.92 -3.46 -11.00
N GLU A 77 -26.23 -3.22 -11.02
CA GLU A 77 -26.95 -2.47 -9.97
C GLU A 77 -26.38 -1.05 -9.80
N LEU A 78 -26.14 -0.61 -8.56
CA LEU A 78 -25.56 0.69 -8.21
C LEU A 78 -24.10 0.51 -7.78
N THR A 79 -23.31 -0.19 -8.59
CA THR A 79 -21.88 -0.40 -8.33
C THR A 79 -21.04 0.27 -9.40
N THR A 80 -19.92 0.85 -8.99
CA THR A 80 -18.99 1.52 -9.90
C THR A 80 -17.56 1.37 -9.40
N ALA A 81 -16.59 1.46 -10.29
CA ALA A 81 -15.18 1.48 -9.96
C ALA A 81 -14.52 2.65 -10.67
N ALA A 82 -13.47 3.21 -10.08
CA ALA A 82 -12.65 4.22 -10.73
C ALA A 82 -11.18 3.86 -10.60
N THR A 83 -10.43 3.98 -11.68
CA THR A 83 -8.98 4.01 -11.66
C THR A 83 -8.52 5.45 -11.61
N TRP A 84 -7.47 5.70 -10.83
CA TRP A 84 -6.95 7.04 -10.62
C TRP A 84 -5.45 7.01 -10.36
N HIS A 85 -4.83 8.17 -10.50
CA HIS A 85 -3.47 8.42 -10.04
C HIS A 85 -3.38 9.77 -9.33
N LEU A 86 -2.28 10.00 -8.60
CA LEU A 86 -1.99 11.31 -8.06
C LEU A 86 -1.09 12.10 -9.00
N GLU A 87 -1.39 13.38 -9.13
CA GLU A 87 -0.52 14.35 -9.79
C GLU A 87 -0.09 15.42 -8.80
N TRP A 88 1.16 15.87 -8.91
CA TRP A 88 1.67 17.10 -8.30
C TRP A 88 1.91 18.12 -9.40
N ASN A 89 1.22 19.28 -9.37
CA ASN A 89 1.36 20.32 -10.40
C ASN A 89 1.18 19.81 -11.84
N ASN A 90 0.16 18.97 -12.07
CA ASN A 90 -0.10 18.30 -13.36
C ASN A 90 1.02 17.33 -13.80
N GLN A 91 1.87 16.88 -12.88
CA GLN A 91 2.87 15.84 -13.14
C GLN A 91 2.53 14.59 -12.35
N PHE A 92 2.44 13.46 -13.06
CA PHE A 92 2.21 12.15 -12.46
C PHE A 92 3.24 11.83 -11.37
N ILE A 93 2.75 11.45 -10.18
CA ILE A 93 3.60 11.00 -9.07
C ILE A 93 3.81 9.49 -9.22
N PRO A 94 5.05 8.98 -9.38
CA PRO A 94 5.29 7.55 -9.50
C PRO A 94 4.77 6.76 -8.29
N LEU A 95 4.27 5.54 -8.54
CA LEU A 95 3.78 4.62 -7.50
C LEU A 95 2.54 5.12 -6.72
N THR A 96 1.75 6.01 -7.32
CA THR A 96 0.52 6.56 -6.71
C THR A 96 -0.74 6.20 -7.46
N LYS A 97 -0.69 5.17 -8.30
CA LYS A 97 -1.91 4.67 -8.94
C LYS A 97 -2.79 3.99 -7.90
N GLY A 98 -4.08 3.98 -8.14
CA GLY A 98 -5.03 3.27 -7.31
C GLY A 98 -6.30 2.95 -8.06
N CYS A 99 -7.11 2.11 -7.42
CA CYS A 99 -8.46 1.87 -7.84
C CYS A 99 -9.40 1.90 -6.64
N SER A 100 -10.59 2.43 -6.87
CA SER A 100 -11.62 2.53 -5.85
C SER A 100 -12.88 1.86 -6.37
N PHE A 101 -13.46 0.99 -5.56
CA PHE A 101 -14.74 0.35 -5.82
C PHE A 101 -15.80 0.96 -4.91
N PHE A 102 -16.95 1.28 -5.48
CA PHE A 102 -18.05 1.92 -4.79
C PHE A 102 -19.31 1.09 -4.93
N LYS A 103 -20.03 0.96 -3.82
CA LYS A 103 -21.45 0.57 -3.82
C LYS A 103 -22.26 1.78 -3.40
N CYS A 104 -23.23 2.12 -4.22
CA CYS A 104 -24.11 3.25 -4.02
C CYS A 104 -25.52 2.76 -3.65
N SER A 105 -26.28 3.65 -3.03
CA SER A 105 -27.69 3.44 -2.72
C SER A 105 -28.48 4.71 -3.00
N LYS A 106 -29.76 4.56 -3.30
CA LYS A 106 -30.68 5.69 -3.39
C LYS A 106 -31.27 5.98 -2.02
N ASP A 107 -31.24 7.24 -1.61
CA ASP A 107 -31.97 7.78 -0.47
C ASP A 107 -32.97 8.82 -1.01
N GLY A 108 -34.20 8.37 -1.27
CA GLY A 108 -35.14 9.11 -2.11
C GLY A 108 -34.60 9.30 -3.53
N ASP A 109 -34.49 10.55 -3.96
CA ASP A 109 -33.95 10.93 -5.28
C ASP A 109 -32.42 11.09 -5.29
N LEU A 110 -31.77 11.05 -4.11
CA LEU A 110 -30.32 11.24 -3.99
C LEU A 110 -29.58 9.92 -4.12
N LEU A 111 -28.54 9.91 -4.97
CA LEU A 111 -27.61 8.80 -5.08
C LEU A 111 -26.41 9.04 -4.15
N LEU A 112 -26.19 8.12 -3.21
CA LEU A 112 -25.17 8.24 -2.17
C LEU A 112 -24.22 7.03 -2.17
N ILE A 113 -22.98 7.25 -1.74
CA ILE A 113 -21.98 6.20 -1.57
C ILE A 113 -22.19 5.52 -0.22
N LYS A 114 -22.49 4.22 -0.25
CA LYS A 114 -22.70 3.38 0.95
C LYS A 114 -21.47 2.59 1.35
N GLU A 115 -20.69 2.13 0.37
CA GLU A 115 -19.42 1.45 0.62
C GLU A 115 -18.39 1.97 -0.37
N ALA A 116 -17.19 2.30 0.12
CA ALA A 116 -16.05 2.64 -0.69
C ALA A 116 -14.88 1.73 -0.29
N ARG A 117 -14.29 1.03 -1.26
CA ARG A 117 -13.10 0.21 -1.07
C ARG A 117 -11.98 0.74 -1.96
N VAL A 118 -10.94 1.26 -1.34
CA VAL A 118 -9.79 1.86 -2.01
C VAL A 118 -8.58 0.93 -1.91
N LEU A 119 -8.01 0.61 -3.07
CA LEU A 119 -6.76 -0.10 -3.21
C LEU A 119 -5.72 0.86 -3.78
N VAL A 120 -4.60 1.00 -3.07
CA VAL A 120 -3.49 1.84 -3.49
C VAL A 120 -2.35 0.94 -3.97
N GLU A 121 -1.67 1.36 -5.03
CA GLU A 121 -0.47 0.70 -5.53
C GLU A 121 0.56 0.54 -4.41
N SER A 122 1.16 -0.66 -4.32
CA SER A 122 2.21 -0.91 -3.35
C SER A 122 3.49 -0.14 -3.74
N PRO A 123 4.14 0.57 -2.79
CA PRO A 123 5.43 1.20 -3.05
C PRO A 123 6.53 0.17 -3.33
N VAL A 124 6.37 -1.05 -2.83
CA VAL A 124 7.27 -2.18 -3.09
C VAL A 124 6.71 -3.01 -4.23
N LYS A 125 7.50 -3.19 -5.28
CA LYS A 125 7.20 -4.03 -6.45
C LYS A 125 8.15 -5.22 -6.49
N PRO A 126 7.86 -6.32 -5.79
CA PRO A 126 8.83 -7.41 -5.63
C PRO A 126 8.97 -8.29 -6.88
N GLY A 127 8.19 -8.05 -7.95
CA GLY A 127 8.29 -8.77 -9.22
C GLY A 127 8.26 -10.29 -9.04
N ASP A 128 9.19 -10.97 -9.72
CA ASP A 128 9.31 -12.44 -9.72
C ASP A 128 9.58 -13.04 -8.32
N LEU A 129 10.06 -12.24 -7.37
CA LEU A 129 10.28 -12.70 -5.99
C LEU A 129 8.96 -13.10 -5.30
N ILE A 130 7.83 -12.49 -5.68
CA ILE A 130 6.51 -12.87 -5.14
C ILE A 130 6.21 -14.32 -5.48
N LEU A 131 6.38 -14.71 -6.75
CA LEU A 131 6.04 -16.05 -7.22
C LEU A 131 6.94 -17.10 -6.56
N GLY A 132 8.24 -16.81 -6.46
CA GLY A 132 9.19 -17.68 -5.77
C GLY A 132 8.88 -17.84 -4.27
N THR A 133 8.39 -16.79 -3.62
CA THR A 133 8.00 -16.82 -2.20
C THR A 133 6.68 -17.58 -2.01
N LEU A 134 5.68 -17.30 -2.84
CA LEU A 134 4.40 -17.98 -2.83
C LEU A 134 4.57 -19.49 -3.00
N LYS A 135 5.40 -19.92 -3.98
CA LYS A 135 5.69 -21.35 -4.20
C LYS A 135 6.29 -22.02 -2.96
N ARG A 136 7.17 -21.32 -2.22
CA ARG A 136 7.76 -21.85 -0.98
C ARG A 136 6.74 -21.94 0.15
N ILE A 137 5.90 -20.91 0.33
CA ILE A 137 4.84 -20.90 1.34
C ILE A 137 3.85 -22.04 1.07
N ILE A 138 3.39 -22.18 -0.18
CA ILE A 138 2.49 -23.27 -0.58
C ILE A 138 3.14 -24.63 -0.33
N SER A 139 4.39 -24.83 -0.76
CA SER A 139 5.11 -26.09 -0.49
C SER A 139 5.23 -26.41 1.00
N LEU A 140 5.40 -25.40 1.85
CA LEU A 140 5.41 -25.56 3.30
C LEU A 140 4.01 -25.90 3.84
N PHE A 141 2.97 -25.25 3.34
CA PHE A 141 1.58 -25.53 3.72
C PHE A 141 1.16 -26.95 3.34
N ASP A 142 1.55 -27.41 2.16
CA ASP A 142 1.26 -28.76 1.68
C ASP A 142 1.99 -29.83 2.51
N LYS A 143 3.22 -29.55 2.95
CA LYS A 143 3.98 -30.44 3.86
C LYS A 143 3.36 -30.49 5.26
N PHE A 144 2.77 -29.40 5.74
CA PHE A 144 2.24 -29.25 7.10
C PHE A 144 0.79 -28.73 7.13
N PRO A 145 -0.18 -29.48 6.56
CA PRO A 145 -1.53 -28.97 6.31
C PRO A 145 -2.31 -28.64 7.61
N ARG A 146 -2.03 -29.37 8.70
CA ARG A 146 -2.63 -29.06 10.02
C ARG A 146 -2.16 -27.70 10.56
N VAL A 147 -0.87 -27.41 10.45
CA VAL A 147 -0.28 -26.13 10.90
C VAL A 147 -0.74 -25.00 9.99
N ALA A 148 -0.76 -25.20 8.67
CA ALA A 148 -1.27 -24.24 7.71
C ALA A 148 -2.76 -23.91 7.95
N GLY A 149 -3.59 -24.93 8.16
CA GLY A 149 -5.01 -24.73 8.48
C GLY A 149 -5.21 -23.98 9.80
N TRP A 150 -4.35 -24.19 10.80
CA TRP A 150 -4.37 -23.41 12.04
C TRP A 150 -3.94 -21.94 11.79
N TYR A 151 -2.85 -21.73 11.03
CA TYR A 151 -2.36 -20.40 10.65
C TYR A 151 -3.43 -19.58 9.91
N LEU A 152 -4.05 -20.14 8.87
CA LEU A 152 -5.04 -19.43 8.05
C LEU A 152 -6.28 -19.03 8.86
N ARG A 153 -6.70 -19.84 9.83
CA ARG A 153 -7.88 -19.56 10.67
C ARG A 153 -7.58 -18.63 11.85
N LYS A 154 -6.35 -18.62 12.36
CA LYS A 154 -5.97 -17.89 13.60
C LYS A 154 -4.65 -17.13 13.45
N HIS A 155 -4.48 -16.43 12.33
CA HIS A 155 -3.24 -15.71 12.02
C HIS A 155 -2.88 -14.66 13.10
N ASP A 156 -3.87 -13.97 13.67
CA ASP A 156 -3.66 -12.99 14.75
C ASP A 156 -3.04 -13.59 16.02
N VAL A 157 -3.49 -14.80 16.40
CA VAL A 157 -2.99 -15.50 17.59
C VAL A 157 -1.57 -16.00 17.37
N LEU A 158 -1.28 -16.43 16.14
CA LEU A 158 0.02 -16.97 15.77
C LEU A 158 1.10 -15.88 15.72
N LEU A 159 0.76 -14.70 15.18
CA LEU A 159 1.63 -13.52 15.25
C LEU A 159 1.92 -13.13 16.70
N HIS A 160 0.91 -13.18 17.58
CA HIS A 160 1.09 -12.94 19.01
C HIS A 160 2.07 -13.96 19.65
N TYR A 161 1.93 -15.26 19.35
CA TYR A 161 2.87 -16.28 19.83
C TYR A 161 4.28 -16.13 19.26
N ILE A 162 4.43 -15.80 17.96
CA ILE A 162 5.74 -15.52 17.36
C ILE A 162 6.38 -14.32 18.06
N CYS A 163 5.62 -13.25 18.32
CA CYS A 163 6.11 -12.09 19.07
C CYS A 163 6.53 -12.46 20.49
N ILE A 164 5.77 -13.30 21.20
CA ILE A 164 6.15 -13.82 22.52
C ILE A 164 7.46 -14.61 22.44
N ILE A 165 7.55 -15.58 21.53
CA ILE A 165 8.76 -16.39 21.32
C ILE A 165 9.94 -15.49 20.98
N TYR A 166 9.76 -14.51 20.10
CA TYR A 166 10.78 -13.51 19.77
C TYR A 166 11.21 -12.69 20.99
N MET A 167 10.27 -12.24 21.84
CA MET A 167 10.61 -11.52 23.08
C MET A 167 11.44 -12.38 24.04
N PHE A 168 11.17 -13.68 24.13
CA PHE A 168 11.95 -14.61 24.94
C PHE A 168 13.32 -14.95 24.31
N LEU A 169 13.40 -15.03 22.98
CA LEU A 169 14.65 -15.28 22.26
C LEU A 169 15.51 -14.03 22.12
N ARG A 170 14.93 -12.82 22.22
CA ARG A 170 15.63 -11.54 22.14
C ARG A 170 16.88 -11.47 23.02
N PRO A 171 16.87 -11.81 24.32
CA PRO A 171 18.08 -11.77 25.15
C PRO A 171 19.20 -12.72 24.69
N VAL A 172 18.92 -13.70 23.83
CA VAL A 172 19.92 -14.61 23.26
C VAL A 172 20.34 -14.17 21.85
N ILE A 173 19.37 -13.76 21.02
CA ILE A 173 19.59 -13.32 19.64
C ILE A 173 20.32 -11.98 19.61
N LEU A 174 19.95 -11.02 20.49
CA LEU A 174 20.52 -9.66 20.47
C LEU A 174 22.03 -9.67 20.78
N PRO A 175 22.53 -10.38 21.81
CA PRO A 175 23.98 -10.46 22.07
C PRO A 175 24.73 -11.19 20.95
N LEU A 176 24.16 -12.24 20.35
CA LEU A 176 24.77 -12.93 19.21
C LEU A 176 24.83 -12.04 17.97
N PHE A 177 23.77 -11.27 17.71
CA PHE A 177 23.73 -10.31 16.62
C PHE A 177 24.72 -9.17 16.85
N VAL A 178 24.78 -8.59 18.06
CA VAL A 178 25.76 -7.56 18.45
C VAL A 178 27.18 -8.11 18.38
N TYR A 179 27.42 -9.34 18.82
CA TYR A 179 28.70 -10.01 18.71
C TYR A 179 29.09 -10.18 17.24
N TYR A 180 28.17 -10.66 16.40
CA TYR A 180 28.39 -10.83 14.97
C TYR A 180 28.67 -9.49 14.28
N THR A 181 27.89 -8.44 14.53
CA THR A 181 28.15 -7.10 13.95
C THR A 181 29.45 -6.49 14.46
N ASN A 182 29.80 -6.69 15.74
CA ASN A 182 31.10 -6.25 16.28
C ASN A 182 32.27 -7.02 15.69
N GLN A 183 32.11 -8.31 15.36
CA GLN A 183 33.12 -9.08 14.61
C GLN A 183 33.33 -8.50 13.21
N TRP A 184 32.26 -8.09 12.52
CA TRP A 184 32.36 -7.38 11.22
C TRP A 184 33.04 -6.02 11.34
N VAL A 185 32.76 -5.26 12.39
CA VAL A 185 33.44 -3.98 12.68
C VAL A 185 34.92 -4.20 13.00
N TRP A 186 35.27 -5.25 13.76
CA TRP A 186 36.66 -5.67 13.99
C TRP A 186 37.39 -6.11 12.71
N LEU A 187 36.71 -6.82 11.81
CA LEU A 187 37.23 -7.18 10.50
C LEU A 187 37.44 -5.96 9.61
N GLN A 188 36.55 -4.95 9.66
CA GLN A 188 36.72 -3.67 8.97
C GLN A 188 37.85 -2.81 9.56
N LEU A 189 38.09 -2.86 10.87
CA LEU A 189 39.17 -2.15 11.56
C LEU A 189 40.57 -2.77 11.33
N LYS A 190 40.66 -4.07 11.02
CA LYS A 190 41.93 -4.76 10.72
C LYS A 190 42.29 -4.79 9.24
N LEU A 191 41.33 -4.57 8.34
CA LEU A 191 41.63 -4.34 6.93
C LEU A 191 42.14 -2.90 6.80
N PRO A 192 43.40 -2.67 6.38
CA PRO A 192 43.85 -1.32 6.10
C PRO A 192 42.87 -0.69 5.10
N GLN A 193 42.43 0.55 5.36
CA GLN A 193 41.43 1.26 4.54
C GLN A 193 41.71 1.17 3.03
N ASN A 194 42.99 1.07 2.67
CA ASN A 194 43.50 0.87 1.31
C ASN A 194 42.98 -0.41 0.62
N ILE A 195 42.75 -1.51 1.34
CA ILE A 195 42.26 -2.78 0.77
C ILE A 195 40.75 -2.71 0.50
N LEU A 196 39.98 -2.11 1.42
CA LEU A 196 38.56 -1.89 1.21
C LEU A 196 38.33 -0.93 0.04
N GLN A 197 39.14 0.14 -0.05
CA GLN A 197 39.13 1.07 -1.17
C GLN A 197 39.51 0.38 -2.49
N MET A 198 40.57 -0.43 -2.51
CA MET A 198 40.94 -1.24 -3.68
C MET A 198 39.80 -2.17 -4.13
N PHE A 199 39.07 -2.78 -3.20
CA PHE A 199 37.98 -3.70 -3.52
C PHE A 199 36.78 -2.94 -4.10
N ILE A 200 36.44 -1.78 -3.53
CA ILE A 200 35.41 -0.88 -4.06
C ILE A 200 35.79 -0.40 -5.46
N ASP A 201 37.03 0.02 -5.67
CA ASP A 201 37.54 0.49 -6.97
C ASP A 201 37.56 -0.64 -8.02
N TYR A 202 37.88 -1.86 -7.61
CA TYR A 202 37.87 -3.03 -8.49
C TYR A 202 36.44 -3.41 -8.91
N VAL A 203 35.50 -3.44 -7.96
CA VAL A 203 34.08 -3.71 -8.24
C VAL A 203 33.49 -2.61 -9.11
N TRP A 204 33.83 -1.35 -8.87
CA TRP A 204 33.40 -0.21 -9.69
C TRP A 204 33.93 -0.29 -11.13
N LYS A 205 35.21 -0.65 -11.32
CA LYS A 205 35.78 -0.89 -12.66
C LYS A 205 35.09 -2.05 -13.39
N LEU A 206 34.78 -3.15 -12.69
CA LEU A 206 34.06 -4.28 -13.28
C LEU A 206 32.64 -3.90 -13.70
N LEU A 207 31.92 -3.15 -12.86
CA LEU A 207 30.60 -2.62 -13.17
C LEU A 207 30.64 -1.71 -14.42
N LEU A 208 31.61 -0.81 -14.53
CA LEU A 208 31.77 0.06 -15.69
C LEU A 208 32.07 -0.73 -16.98
N ILE A 209 32.87 -1.80 -16.90
CA ILE A 209 33.15 -2.70 -18.04
C ILE A 209 31.89 -3.44 -18.49
N ILE A 210 31.10 -3.92 -17.53
CA ILE A 210 29.84 -4.63 -17.81
C ILE A 210 28.82 -3.66 -18.44
N ILE A 211 28.67 -2.45 -17.91
CA ILE A 211 27.78 -1.41 -18.46
C ILE A 211 28.21 -1.02 -19.88
N LYS A 212 29.51 -0.82 -20.13
CA LYS A 212 30.04 -0.53 -21.48
C LYS A 212 29.88 -1.68 -22.49
N ARG A 213 29.66 -2.91 -22.04
CA ARG A 213 29.38 -4.06 -22.90
C ARG A 213 27.88 -4.27 -23.15
N LEU A 214 27.03 -3.62 -22.38
CA LEU A 214 25.56 -3.74 -22.45
C LEU A 214 24.90 -2.55 -23.17
N MET A 215 25.61 -1.46 -23.40
CA MET A 215 25.25 -0.36 -24.31
C MET A 215 25.97 -0.52 -25.64
#